data_AF-A0A930TW98-F1
#
_entry.id   AF-A0A930TW98-F1
#
_cell.length_a   1.000
_cell.length_b   1.000
_cell.length_c   1.000
_cell.angle_alpha   90.00
_cell.angle_beta   90.00
_cell.angle_gamma   90.00
#
_symmetry.space_group_name_H-M   'P 1'
#
loop_
_entity.id
_entity.type
_entity.pdbx_description
1 polymer ?
#
loop_
_entity_poly.entity_id
_entity_poly.type
_entity_poly.pdbx_seq_one_letter_code
_entity_poly.pdbx_strand_id
1 'polypeptide(L)' 'MAEALHQLADHPSAQNLRHAQQQLDQFQVAFDDWMQLQRWSQEYRFTTWENRLLVLEKLLKYGDRRDLAQG' A
#
# COMPACT_ATOMS: atom_id res chain seq x y z
N MET A 1 -3.42 5.28 6.20
CA MET A 1 -3.07 3.92 5.71
C MET A 1 -3.63 2.78 6.57
N ALA A 2 -3.14 2.55 7.81
CA ALA A 2 -3.52 1.36 8.60
C ALA A 2 -5.04 1.22 8.79
N GLU A 3 -5.71 2.32 9.13
CA GLU A 3 -7.17 2.35 9.27
C GLU A 3 -7.90 2.01 7.96
N ALA A 4 -7.43 2.50 6.81
CA ALA A 4 -8.04 2.19 5.52
C ALA A 4 -7.87 0.71 5.13
N LEU A 5 -6.75 0.08 5.50
CA LEU A 5 -6.54 -1.35 5.31
C LEU A 5 -7.45 -2.19 6.22
N HIS A 6 -7.64 -1.79 7.47
CA HIS A 6 -8.60 -2.45 8.36
C HIS A 6 -10.04 -2.29 7.86
N GLN A 7 -10.44 -1.09 7.45
CA GLN A 7 -11.77 -0.85 6.89
C GLN A 7 -12.03 -1.70 5.64
N LEU A 8 -11.03 -1.87 4.76
CA LEU A 8 -11.14 -2.78 3.62
C LEU A 8 -11.25 -4.25 4.04
N ALA A 9 -10.51 -4.67 5.06
CA ALA A 9 -10.56 -6.05 5.57
C ALA A 9 -11.91 -6.37 6.22
N ASP A 10 -12.46 -5.44 7.00
CA ASP A 10 -13.74 -5.61 7.70
C ASP A 10 -14.93 -5.46 6.75
N HIS A 11 -14.84 -4.54 5.77
CA HIS A 11 -15.92 -4.22 4.84
C HIS A 11 -15.39 -4.17 3.39
N PRO A 12 -15.22 -5.34 2.74
CA PRO A 12 -14.72 -5.38 1.37
C PRO A 12 -15.70 -4.73 0.39
N SER A 13 -15.25 -3.66 -0.27
CA SER A 13 -15.99 -2.97 -1.33
C SER A 13 -15.04 -2.24 -2.26
N ALA A 14 -15.47 -1.99 -3.50
CA ALA A 14 -14.69 -1.21 -4.47
C ALA A 14 -14.33 0.20 -3.95
N GLN A 15 -15.19 0.81 -3.13
CA GLN A 15 -14.91 2.11 -2.51
C GLN A 15 -13.78 2.00 -1.48
N ASN A 16 -13.87 1.04 -0.56
CA ASN A 16 -12.85 0.84 0.47
C ASN A 16 -11.53 0.38 -0.14
N LEU A 17 -11.58 -0.35 -1.25
CA LEU A 17 -10.40 -0.77 -2.00
C LEU A 17 -9.67 0.42 -2.62
N ARG A 18 -10.40 1.30 -3.33
CA ARG A 18 -9.84 2.54 -3.88
C ARG A 18 -9.29 3.44 -2.77
N HIS A 19 -10.00 3.55 -1.65
CA HIS A 19 -9.54 4.32 -0.50
C HIS A 19 -8.23 3.76 0.09
N ALA A 20 -8.12 2.43 0.25
CA ALA A 20 -6.91 1.77 0.71
C ALA A 20 -5.72 1.96 -0.26
N GLN A 21 -5.96 1.87 -1.58
CA GLN A 21 -4.95 2.14 -2.60
C GLN A 21 -4.42 3.59 -2.51
N GLN A 22 -5.33 4.58 -2.47
CA GLN A 22 -4.96 6.00 -2.34
C GLN A 22 -4.14 6.28 -1.07
N GLN A 23 -4.52 5.64 0.05
CA GLN A 23 -3.81 5.78 1.31
C GLN A 23 -2.44 5.10 1.31
N LEU A 24 -2.28 4.00 0.59
CA LEU A 24 -0.99 3.35 0.39
C LEU A 24 -0.08 4.20 -0.52
N ASP A 25 -0.60 4.78 -1.60
CA ASP A 25 0.17 5.63 -2.51
C ASP A 25 0.70 6.88 -1.79
N GLN A 26 -0.15 7.56 -1.01
CA GLN A 26 0.27 8.71 -0.20
C GLN A 26 1.33 8.33 0.84
N PHE A 27 1.21 7.15 1.45
CA PHE A 27 2.19 6.67 2.41
C PHE A 27 3.54 6.37 1.74
N GLN A 28 3.55 5.75 0.55
CA GLN A 28 4.78 5.46 -0.19
C GLN A 28 5.55 6.74 -0.53
N VAL A 29 4.85 7.78 -1.01
CA VAL A 29 5.47 9.08 -1.29
C VAL A 29 6.11 9.67 -0.02
N ALA A 30 5.35 9.72 1.08
CA ALA A 30 5.87 10.27 2.35
C ALA A 30 7.02 9.42 2.91
N PHE A 31 6.97 8.10 2.76
CA PHE A 31 8.02 7.18 3.20
C PHE A 31 9.33 7.44 2.44
N ASP A 32 9.27 7.59 1.12
CA ASP A 32 10.44 7.89 0.30
C ASP A 32 11.08 9.22 0.70
N ASP A 33 10.26 10.25 0.94
CA ASP A 33 10.72 11.56 1.40
C ASP A 33 11.40 11.48 2.77
N TRP A 34 10.81 10.79 3.74
CA TRP A 34 11.37 10.64 5.09
C TRP A 34 12.67 9.85 5.09
N MET A 35 12.78 8.86 4.21
CA MET A 35 13.90 7.94 4.16
C MET A 35 15.01 8.40 3.21
N GLN A 36 14.82 9.47 2.44
CA GLN A 36 15.79 9.95 1.45
C GLN A 36 17.20 10.12 2.03
N LEU A 37 17.30 10.69 3.25
CA LEU A 37 18.57 10.88 3.95
C LEU A 37 19.11 9.59 4.59
N GLN A 38 18.22 8.70 5.05
CA GLN A 38 18.58 7.46 5.74
C GLN A 38 18.87 6.29 4.80
N ARG A 39 18.49 6.40 3.52
CA ARG A 39 18.72 5.39 2.48
C ARG A 39 20.20 4.99 2.39
N TRP A 40 21.11 5.96 2.57
CA TRP A 40 22.55 5.76 2.47
C TRP A 40 23.16 5.03 3.67
N SER A 41 22.57 5.18 4.87
CA SER A 41 23.10 4.56 6.09
C SER A 41 22.39 3.26 6.45
N GLN A 42 21.17 3.05 5.95
CA GLN A 42 20.31 1.92 6.32
C GLN A 42 19.62 1.29 5.11
N GLU A 43 20.39 1.10 4.03
CA GLU A 43 19.92 0.57 2.74
C GLU A 43 19.09 -0.71 2.90
N TYR A 44 19.57 -1.69 3.67
CA TYR A 44 18.84 -2.94 3.91
C TYR A 44 17.44 -2.72 4.51
N ARG A 45 17.31 -1.80 5.48
CA ARG A 45 16.02 -1.50 6.09
C ARG A 45 15.11 -0.79 5.10
N PHE A 46 15.66 0.13 4.30
CA PHE A 46 14.92 0.81 3.25
C PHE A 46 14.33 -0.20 2.25
N THR A 47 15.17 -1.08 1.66
CA THR A 47 14.74 -2.10 0.71
C THR A 47 13.73 -3.09 1.33
N THR A 48 13.90 -3.43 2.61
CA THR A 48 12.94 -4.30 3.30
C THR A 48 11.55 -3.68 3.39
N TRP A 49 11.47 -2.38 3.68
CA TRP A 49 10.19 -1.66 3.74
C TRP A 49 9.59 -1.44 2.35
N GLU A 50 10.39 -1.06 1.36
CA GLU A 50 9.98 -0.93 -0.04
C GLU A 50 9.35 -2.24 -0.55
N ASN A 51 9.99 -3.38 -0.30
CA ASN A 51 9.45 -4.69 -0.67
C ASN A 51 8.09 -4.99 -0.02
N ARG A 52 7.89 -4.59 1.24
CA ARG A 52 6.60 -4.79 1.94
C ARG A 52 5.50 -3.94 1.33
N LEU A 53 5.79 -2.68 1.00
CA LEU A 53 4.84 -1.78 0.36
C LEU A 53 4.46 -2.27 -1.04
N LEU A 54 5.42 -2.75 -1.81
CA LEU A 54 5.19 -3.37 -3.12
C LEU A 54 4.28 -4.61 -3.04
N VAL A 55 4.45 -5.44 -2.02
CA VAL A 55 3.58 -6.61 -1.80
C VAL A 55 2.16 -6.17 -1.50
N LEU A 56 1.97 -5.16 -0.65
CA LEU A 56 0.63 -4.61 -0.35
C LEU A 56 -0.03 -4.04 -1.60
N GLU A 57 0.71 -3.28 -2.40
CA GLU A 57 0.20 -2.72 -3.67
C GLU A 57 -0.27 -3.84 -4.62
N LYS A 58 0.53 -4.91 -4.77
CA LYS A 58 0.17 -6.07 -5.60
C LYS A 58 -1.09 -6.76 -5.10
N LEU A 59 -1.25 -6.92 -3.79
CA LEU A 59 -2.43 -7.53 -3.20
C LEU A 59 -3.68 -6.68 -3.44
N LEU A 60 -3.60 -5.36 -3.25
CA LEU A 60 -4.72 -4.46 -3.51
C LEU A 60 -5.09 -4.41 -4.99
N LYS A 61 -4.10 -4.37 -5.90
CA LYS A 61 -4.34 -4.46 -7.36
C LYS A 61 -4.97 -5.78 -7.77
N TYR A 62 -4.59 -6.88 -7.11
CA TYR A 62 -5.19 -8.18 -7.37
C TYR A 62 -6.66 -8.25 -6.93
N GLY A 63 -6.98 -7.69 -5.76
CA GLY A 63 -8.36 -7.56 -5.28
C GLY A 63 -9.23 -6.79 -6.29
N ASP A 64 -8.72 -5.70 -6.84
CA ASP A 64 -9.45 -4.85 -7.79
C ASP A 64 -9.81 -5.61 -9.07
N ARG A 65 -8.87 -6.41 -9.59
CA ARG A 65 -9.10 -7.28 -10.75
C ARG A 65 -10.14 -8.36 -10.48
N ARG A 66 -10.26 -8.85 -9.24
CA ARG A 66 -11.26 -9.87 -8.88
C ARG A 66 -12.65 -9.28 -8.71
N ASP A 67 -12.77 -8.07 -8.18
CA ASP A 67 -14.06 -7.35 -8.10
C ASP A 67 -14.57 -6.98 -9.50
N LEU A 68 -13.68 -6.50 -10.39
CA LEU A 68 -14.03 -6.19 -11.79
C LEU A 68 -14.40 -7.43 -12.63
N ALA A 69 -14.01 -8.63 -12.20
CA ALA A 69 -14.37 -9.89 -12.86
C ALA A 69 -15.71 -10.47 -12.39
N GLN A 70 -16.32 -9.91 -11.34
CA GLN A 70 -17.62 -10.34 -10.80
C GLN A 70 -18.75 -9.33 -11.05
N GLY A 71 -18.51 -8.31 -11.87
CA GLY A 71 -19.49 -7.33 -12.34
C GLY A 71 -20.10 -7.68 -13.69
#